data_AF-A0A961X1L2-F1
#
_entry.id   AF-A0A961X1L2-F1
#
_cell.length_a   1.000
_cell.length_b   1.000
_cell.length_c   1.000
_cell.angle_alpha   90.00
_cell.angle_beta   90.00
_cell.angle_gamma   90.00
#
_symmetry.space_group_name_H-M   'P 1'
#
loop_
_entity.id
_entity.type
_entity.pdbx_description
1 polymer ?
#
loop_
_entity_poly.entity_id
_entity_poly.type
_entity_poly.pdbx_seq_one_letter_code
_entity_poly.pdbx_strand_id
1 'polypeptide(L)'
;FVRDVAVRQLFGMPVSFPAFAFLREDFGLTFDEELLGGIDCNWLHRRSQQTPLKGEVVFYPAVYYREHDGQITATRKATQLHVRKLAIHEAYARVVGDIAGEVAEYIDILSDTRQATKAQKAELEKWTATFLAQNRARPVYDPALLDQAMFEALRDVKTIAG
;
A
#
# COMPACT_ATOMS: atom_id res chain seq x y z
N PHE A 1 11.19 -6.38 -5.26
CA PHE A 1 10.89 -5.11 -4.59
C PHE A 1 10.22 -4.20 -5.61
N VAL A 2 9.00 -3.76 -5.34
CA VAL A 2 8.19 -2.99 -6.30
C VAL A 2 8.78 -1.60 -6.49
N ARG A 3 9.20 -1.29 -7.73
CA ARG A 3 9.81 0.01 -8.08
C ARG A 3 8.78 1.10 -8.31
N ASP A 4 7.55 0.74 -8.59
CA ASP A 4 6.45 1.65 -8.86
C ASP A 4 5.67 2.00 -7.58
N VAL A 5 5.50 3.31 -7.37
CA VAL A 5 4.85 3.87 -6.18
C VAL A 5 3.37 3.49 -6.12
N ALA A 6 2.68 3.43 -7.27
CA ALA A 6 1.26 3.11 -7.32
C ALA A 6 0.98 1.63 -6.98
N VAL A 7 1.79 0.71 -7.49
CA VAL A 7 1.69 -0.72 -7.13
C VAL A 7 2.06 -0.95 -5.66
N ARG A 8 3.02 -0.17 -5.12
CA ARG A 8 3.41 -0.29 -3.70
C ARG A 8 2.30 0.10 -2.71
N GLN A 9 1.38 0.98 -3.10
CA GLN A 9 0.22 1.35 -2.27
C GLN A 9 -0.69 0.17 -1.92
N LEU A 10 -0.67 -0.91 -2.72
CA LEU A 10 -1.44 -2.12 -2.43
C LEU A 10 -0.94 -2.86 -1.19
N PHE A 11 0.31 -2.66 -0.78
CA PHE A 11 0.95 -3.49 0.26
C PHE A 11 1.37 -2.70 1.50
N GLY A 12 1.06 -1.41 1.56
CA GLY A 12 1.52 -0.53 2.64
C GLY A 12 1.67 0.91 2.18
N MET A 13 2.59 1.64 2.82
CA MET A 13 2.89 2.98 2.38
C MET A 13 3.58 2.95 1.00
N PRO A 14 3.16 3.84 0.06
CA PRO A 14 3.72 3.93 -1.28
C PRO A 14 5.24 4.04 -1.30
N VAL A 15 5.82 4.62 -0.24
CA VAL A 15 7.25 4.81 -0.06
C VAL A 15 7.55 4.86 1.44
N SER A 16 8.68 4.26 1.85
CA SER A 16 9.14 4.26 3.24
C SER A 16 9.62 5.66 3.63
N PHE A 17 9.10 6.18 4.74
CA PHE A 17 9.63 7.37 5.40
C PHE A 17 11.11 7.14 5.76
N PRO A 18 12.01 8.14 5.69
CA PRO A 18 11.87 9.53 5.24
C PRO A 18 12.75 9.83 4.02
N ALA A 19 12.28 9.63 2.79
CA ALA A 19 12.96 10.23 1.63
C ALA A 19 12.00 10.36 0.47
N PHE A 20 11.25 11.46 0.43
CA PHE A 20 10.50 11.86 -0.75
C PHE A 20 11.05 13.20 -1.23
N ALA A 21 11.39 13.28 -2.51
CA ALA A 21 11.65 14.54 -3.19
C ALA A 21 10.59 14.66 -4.28
N PHE A 22 9.82 15.74 -4.24
CA PHE A 22 8.82 16.06 -5.25
C PHE A 22 9.25 17.32 -5.99
N LEU A 23 8.87 17.43 -7.26
CA LEU A 23 8.99 18.71 -7.96
C LEU A 23 8.05 19.71 -7.28
N ARG A 24 8.50 20.96 -7.14
CA ARG A 24 7.73 22.00 -6.43
C ARG A 24 6.35 22.23 -7.04
N GLU A 25 6.22 22.06 -8.35
CA GLU A 25 4.96 22.15 -9.10
C GLU A 25 3.97 21.03 -8.74
N ASP A 26 4.45 19.89 -8.22
CA ASP A 26 3.62 18.77 -7.78
C ASP A 26 3.13 18.90 -6.34
N PHE A 27 3.51 19.98 -5.64
CA PHE A 27 3.14 20.25 -4.24
C PHE A 27 1.89 21.14 -4.10
N GLY A 28 0.91 20.96 -5.00
CA GLY A 28 -0.34 21.72 -5.00
C GLY A 28 -1.36 21.31 -3.94
N LEU A 29 -1.17 20.16 -3.28
CA LEU A 29 -2.03 19.64 -2.21
C LEU A 29 -1.46 20.02 -0.84
N THR A 30 -2.31 20.56 0.03
CA THR A 30 -1.96 20.80 1.43
C THR A 30 -2.05 19.52 2.24
N PHE A 31 -1.23 19.43 3.29
CA PHE A 31 -1.40 18.42 4.31
C PHE A 31 -2.73 18.63 5.05
N ASP A 32 -3.35 17.54 5.47
CA ASP A 32 -4.52 17.60 6.34
C ASP A 32 -4.03 17.67 7.79
N GLU A 33 -3.95 18.89 8.32
CA GLU A 33 -3.43 19.17 9.65
C GLU A 33 -4.34 18.66 10.78
N GLU A 34 -5.56 18.25 10.48
CA GLU A 34 -6.48 17.64 11.45
C GLU A 34 -6.11 16.17 11.72
N LEU A 35 -5.32 15.54 10.84
CA LEU A 35 -4.86 14.17 11.04
C LEU A 35 -3.80 14.09 12.14
N LEU A 36 -4.18 13.47 13.25
CA LEU A 36 -3.29 13.22 14.39
C LEU A 36 -2.15 12.23 14.09
N GLY A 37 -2.22 11.50 12.97
CA GLY A 37 -1.17 10.60 12.48
C GLY A 37 -1.45 10.07 11.07
N GLY A 38 -0.39 9.71 10.32
CA GLY A 38 -0.50 9.24 8.93
C GLY A 38 -0.76 10.34 7.90
N ILE A 39 -0.47 11.60 8.24
CA ILE A 39 -0.65 12.78 7.40
C ILE A 39 0.11 12.68 6.06
N ASP A 40 1.31 12.08 6.10
CA ASP A 40 2.15 11.79 4.95
C ASP A 40 1.55 10.71 4.05
N CYS A 41 1.07 9.61 4.64
CA CYS A 41 0.37 8.53 3.94
C CYS A 41 -0.90 9.03 3.25
N ASN A 42 -1.71 9.82 3.96
CA ASN A 42 -2.93 10.40 3.43
C ASN A 42 -2.63 11.38 2.28
N TRP A 43 -1.64 12.26 2.45
CA TRP A 43 -1.24 13.20 1.39
C TRP A 43 -0.73 12.46 0.14
N LEU A 44 0.15 11.47 0.31
CA LEU A 44 0.66 10.64 -0.79
C LEU A 44 -0.47 9.93 -1.54
N HIS A 45 -1.43 9.37 -0.79
CA HIS A 45 -2.60 8.75 -1.38
C HIS A 45 -3.40 9.77 -2.21
N ARG A 46 -3.83 10.89 -1.63
CA ARG A 46 -4.57 11.95 -2.33
C ARG A 46 -3.83 12.46 -3.57
N ARG A 47 -2.51 12.67 -3.46
CA ARG A 47 -1.65 13.11 -4.57
C ARG A 47 -1.67 12.11 -5.73
N SER A 48 -1.57 10.81 -5.41
CA SER A 48 -1.57 9.74 -6.42
C SER A 48 -2.89 9.57 -7.16
N GLN A 49 -4.01 10.00 -6.56
CA GLN A 49 -5.31 10.02 -7.24
C GLN A 49 -5.44 11.19 -8.24
N GLN A 50 -4.83 12.34 -7.95
CA GLN A 50 -4.91 13.52 -8.84
C GLN A 50 -3.96 13.43 -10.03
N THR A 51 -2.77 12.89 -9.83
CA THR A 51 -1.82 12.64 -10.92
C THR A 51 -1.11 11.32 -10.64
N PRO A 52 -1.03 10.42 -11.62
CA PRO A 52 -0.26 9.20 -11.47
C PRO A 52 1.18 9.54 -11.08
N LEU A 53 1.57 9.15 -9.86
CA LEU A 53 2.94 9.31 -9.38
C LEU A 53 3.83 8.36 -10.16
N LYS A 54 4.56 8.88 -11.15
CA LYS A 54 5.63 8.17 -11.84
C LYS A 54 6.92 8.42 -11.09
N GLY A 55 7.52 7.37 -10.53
CA GLY A 55 8.77 7.49 -9.79
C GLY A 55 9.35 6.13 -9.47
N GLU A 56 10.67 6.08 -9.30
CA GLU A 56 11.38 4.88 -8.87
C GLU A 56 11.81 5.00 -7.40
N VAL A 57 11.67 3.92 -6.65
CA VAL A 57 12.24 3.83 -5.30
C VAL A 57 13.74 3.58 -5.41
N VAL A 58 14.56 4.61 -5.10
CA VAL A 58 16.01 4.49 -5.00
C VAL A 58 16.40 4.21 -3.56
N PHE A 59 17.16 3.13 -3.33
CA PHE A 59 17.67 2.81 -1.99
C PHE A 59 18.90 3.69 -1.70
N TYR A 60 18.69 4.78 -0.98
CA TYR A 60 19.77 5.63 -0.50
C TYR A 60 19.85 5.54 1.04
N PRO A 61 20.96 5.04 1.61
CA PRO A 61 21.14 4.98 3.05
C PRO A 61 21.55 6.36 3.58
N ALA A 62 20.65 7.34 3.55
CA ALA A 62 20.92 8.67 4.09
C ALA A 62 19.71 9.21 4.83
N VAL A 63 19.38 8.61 5.97
CA VAL A 63 18.41 9.24 6.85
C VAL A 63 18.78 9.06 8.31
N TYR A 64 19.34 10.13 8.87
CA TYR A 64 19.51 10.33 10.30
C TYR A 64 18.20 10.95 10.82
N TYR A 65 17.35 10.12 11.42
CA TYR A 65 16.18 10.63 12.15
C TYR A 65 16.63 11.01 13.57
N ARG A 66 16.42 12.27 13.95
CA ARG A 66 16.51 12.68 15.36
C ARG A 66 15.16 12.36 16.00
N GLU A 67 15.15 11.46 16.97
CA GLU A 67 14.01 11.28 17.85
C GLU A 67 13.68 12.62 18.52
N HIS A 68 12.39 13.00 18.54
CA HIS A 68 11.90 14.24 19.15
C HIS A 68 10.52 13.99 19.77
N ASP A 69 10.08 14.82 20.71
CA ASP A 69 8.84 14.59 21.50
C ASP A 69 7.53 14.59 20.69
N GLY A 70 7.59 14.87 19.40
CA GLY A 70 6.49 14.76 18.43
C GLY A 70 6.48 13.44 17.64
N GLN A 71 7.40 12.52 17.95
CA GLN A 71 7.46 11.20 17.35
C GLN A 71 6.15 10.45 17.61
N ILE A 72 5.74 9.62 16.66
CA ILE A 72 4.48 8.88 16.71
C ILE A 72 4.47 8.01 17.98
N THR A 73 3.83 8.52 19.02
CA THR A 73 3.62 7.84 20.29
C THR A 73 2.68 6.67 20.08
N ALA A 74 2.78 5.62 20.91
CA ALA A 74 1.91 4.44 20.85
C ALA A 74 0.41 4.78 20.77
N THR A 75 0.01 5.93 21.32
CA THR A 75 -1.35 6.50 21.28
C THR A 75 -1.87 6.86 19.89
N ARG A 76 -1.02 7.07 18.88
CA ARG A 76 -1.40 7.48 17.51
C ARG A 76 -1.29 6.34 16.48
N LYS A 77 -0.81 5.18 16.91
CA LYS A 77 -0.61 3.99 16.08
C LYS A 77 -1.94 3.47 15.49
N ALA A 78 -3.02 3.51 16.27
CA ALA A 78 -4.33 3.04 15.81
C ALA A 78 -4.86 3.89 14.63
N THR A 79 -4.78 5.22 14.74
CA THR A 79 -5.16 6.15 13.68
C THR A 79 -4.33 5.95 12.42
N GLN A 80 -3.02 5.78 12.56
CA GLN A 80 -2.13 5.53 11.42
C GLN A 80 -2.44 4.20 10.72
N LEU A 81 -2.68 3.13 11.49
CA LEU A 81 -3.08 1.83 10.95
C LEU A 81 -4.41 1.94 10.19
N HIS A 82 -5.37 2.69 10.74
CA HIS A 82 -6.67 2.92 10.10
C HIS A 82 -6.53 3.67 8.77
N VAL A 83 -5.82 4.79 8.74
CA VAL A 83 -5.57 5.58 7.51
C VAL A 83 -4.84 4.75 6.46
N ARG A 84 -3.84 3.96 6.88
CA ARG A 84 -3.12 3.06 5.97
C ARG A 84 -4.04 2.00 5.37
N LYS A 85 -4.89 1.37 6.18
CA LYS A 85 -5.85 0.36 5.71
C LYS A 85 -6.84 0.95 4.71
N LEU A 86 -7.38 2.13 4.99
CA LEU A 86 -8.26 2.84 4.05
C LEU A 86 -7.56 3.07 2.70
N ALA A 87 -6.35 3.61 2.71
CA ALA A 87 -5.59 3.87 1.48
C ALA A 87 -5.31 2.59 0.66
N ILE A 88 -5.00 1.47 1.34
CA ILE A 88 -4.80 0.16 0.70
C ILE A 88 -6.11 -0.33 0.08
N HIS A 89 -7.22 -0.27 0.83
CA HIS A 89 -8.53 -0.68 0.32
C HIS A 89 -8.91 0.15 -0.91
N GLU A 90 -8.79 1.46 -0.86
CA GLU A 90 -9.07 2.35 -2.01
C GLU A 90 -8.18 2.00 -3.22
N ALA A 91 -6.92 1.62 -3.00
CA ALA A 91 -6.02 1.19 -4.08
C ALA A 91 -6.49 -0.12 -4.75
N TYR A 92 -6.93 -1.11 -3.97
CA TYR A 92 -7.51 -2.35 -4.51
C TYR A 92 -8.85 -2.10 -5.22
N ALA A 93 -9.69 -1.23 -4.67
CA ALA A 93 -11.03 -0.94 -5.17
C ALA A 93 -11.02 -0.38 -6.60
N ARG A 94 -9.94 0.29 -7.01
CA ARG A 94 -9.77 0.75 -8.39
C ARG A 94 -9.82 -0.38 -9.42
N VAL A 95 -9.41 -1.59 -9.03
CA VAL A 95 -9.44 -2.78 -9.89
C VAL A 95 -10.74 -3.56 -9.69
N VAL A 96 -11.05 -3.93 -8.44
CA VAL A 96 -12.13 -4.89 -8.13
C VAL A 96 -13.49 -4.26 -7.81
N GLY A 97 -13.56 -2.93 -7.65
CA GLY A 97 -14.75 -2.25 -7.15
C GLY A 97 -14.91 -2.39 -5.64
N ASP A 98 -16.12 -2.73 -5.19
CA ASP A 98 -16.44 -2.79 -3.77
C ASP A 98 -15.66 -3.88 -3.03
N ILE A 99 -15.11 -3.52 -1.87
CA ILE A 99 -14.35 -4.43 -1.00
C ILE A 99 -15.21 -4.79 0.19
N ALA A 100 -15.57 -6.08 0.30
CA ALA A 100 -16.31 -6.63 1.43
C ALA A 100 -15.99 -8.11 1.63
N GLY A 101 -16.33 -8.64 2.81
CA GLY A 101 -16.19 -10.05 3.15
C GLY A 101 -14.77 -10.58 2.93
N GLU A 102 -14.67 -11.74 2.28
CA GLU A 102 -13.41 -12.44 2.03
C GLU A 102 -12.37 -11.61 1.28
N VAL A 103 -12.81 -10.69 0.40
CA VAL A 103 -11.88 -9.80 -0.33
C VAL A 103 -11.12 -8.89 0.63
N ALA A 104 -11.79 -8.37 1.66
CA ALA A 104 -11.14 -7.55 2.68
C ALA A 104 -10.13 -8.38 3.49
N GLU A 105 -10.45 -9.63 3.80
CA GLU A 105 -9.53 -10.53 4.50
C GLU A 105 -8.28 -10.86 3.65
N TYR A 106 -8.45 -11.11 2.35
CA TYR A 106 -7.34 -11.34 1.43
C TYR A 106 -6.40 -10.13 1.33
N ILE A 107 -6.96 -8.91 1.28
CA ILE A 107 -6.19 -7.66 1.29
C ILE A 107 -5.42 -7.50 2.60
N ASP A 108 -6.05 -7.80 3.74
CA ASP A 108 -5.40 -7.75 5.05
C ASP A 108 -4.25 -8.78 5.17
N ILE A 109 -4.42 -9.98 4.62
CA ILE A 109 -3.36 -11.01 4.56
C ILE A 109 -2.19 -10.52 3.70
N LEU A 110 -2.48 -9.94 2.53
CA LEU A 110 -1.49 -9.45 1.59
C LEU A 110 -0.81 -8.16 2.02
N SER A 111 -1.34 -7.40 2.96
CA SER A 111 -0.78 -6.09 3.33
C SER A 111 -0.23 -6.04 4.75
N ASP A 112 -0.84 -6.75 5.70
CA ASP A 112 -0.56 -6.58 7.13
C ASP A 112 -0.12 -7.88 7.80
N THR A 113 -0.98 -8.91 7.85
CA THR A 113 -0.74 -10.07 8.72
C THR A 113 0.34 -11.00 8.16
N ARG A 114 0.41 -11.13 6.82
CA ARG A 114 1.31 -12.06 6.12
C ARG A 114 1.21 -13.50 6.63
N GLN A 115 0.05 -13.88 7.15
CA GLN A 115 -0.22 -15.20 7.73
C GLN A 115 -1.58 -15.70 7.24
N ALA A 116 -1.61 -16.96 6.82
CA ALA A 116 -2.83 -17.61 6.34
C ALA A 116 -2.79 -19.11 6.65
N THR A 117 -3.95 -19.73 6.89
CA THR A 117 -4.05 -21.20 6.85
C THR A 117 -3.78 -21.73 5.44
N LYS A 118 -3.57 -23.05 5.31
CA LYS A 118 -3.37 -23.67 3.98
C LYS A 118 -4.57 -23.45 3.05
N ALA A 119 -5.79 -23.51 3.58
CA ALA A 119 -7.01 -23.27 2.82
C ALA A 119 -7.11 -21.80 2.36
N GLN A 120 -6.90 -20.86 3.29
CA GLN A 120 -6.90 -19.42 2.97
C GLN A 120 -5.83 -19.06 1.94
N LYS A 121 -4.63 -19.67 2.01
CA LYS A 121 -3.58 -19.41 1.03
C LYS A 121 -3.97 -19.87 -0.38
N ALA A 122 -4.63 -21.03 -0.51
CA ALA A 122 -5.11 -21.51 -1.80
C ALA A 122 -6.21 -20.61 -2.38
N GLU A 123 -7.14 -20.13 -1.57
CA GLU A 123 -8.17 -19.18 -2.04
C GLU A 123 -7.55 -17.81 -2.37
N LEU A 124 -6.58 -17.34 -1.58
CA LEU A 124 -5.85 -16.11 -1.84
C LEU A 124 -5.12 -16.15 -3.19
N GLU A 125 -4.51 -17.28 -3.54
CA GLU A 125 -3.85 -17.47 -4.84
C GLU A 125 -4.85 -17.39 -6.01
N LYS A 126 -6.03 -18.03 -5.88
CA LYS A 126 -7.10 -17.95 -6.89
C LYS A 126 -7.64 -16.52 -7.04
N TRP A 127 -7.89 -15.85 -5.91
CA TRP A 127 -8.35 -14.47 -5.90
C TRP A 127 -7.30 -13.54 -6.53
N THR A 128 -6.03 -13.73 -6.21
CA THR A 128 -4.94 -12.93 -6.80
C THR A 128 -4.87 -13.11 -8.32
N ALA A 129 -5.04 -14.33 -8.83
CA ALA A 129 -5.12 -14.57 -10.27
C ALA A 129 -6.29 -13.81 -10.92
N THR A 130 -7.45 -13.78 -10.25
CA THR A 130 -8.62 -13.01 -10.70
C THR A 130 -8.34 -11.50 -10.70
N PHE A 131 -7.75 -10.98 -9.62
CA PHE A 131 -7.36 -9.57 -9.51
C PHE A 131 -6.39 -9.15 -10.63
N LEU A 132 -5.36 -9.95 -10.91
CA LEU A 132 -4.41 -9.70 -11.99
C LEU A 132 -5.10 -9.73 -13.37
N ALA A 133 -6.01 -10.67 -13.60
CA ALA A 133 -6.78 -10.73 -14.85
C ALA A 133 -7.66 -9.48 -15.05
N GLN A 134 -8.30 -8.99 -13.99
CA GLN A 134 -9.08 -7.75 -14.05
C GLN A 134 -8.22 -6.52 -14.35
N ASN A 135 -7.04 -6.41 -13.73
CA ASN A 135 -6.11 -5.33 -14.06
C ASN A 135 -5.61 -5.43 -15.51
N ARG A 136 -5.37 -6.62 -16.05
CA ARG A 136 -4.97 -6.78 -17.46
C ARG A 136 -6.10 -6.38 -18.44
N ALA A 137 -7.35 -6.66 -18.09
CA ALA A 137 -8.51 -6.27 -18.89
C ALA A 137 -8.75 -4.75 -18.86
N ARG A 138 -8.46 -4.10 -17.73
CA ARG A 138 -8.53 -2.65 -17.55
C ARG A 138 -7.30 -2.16 -16.78
N PRO A 139 -6.21 -1.80 -17.47
CA PRO A 139 -4.94 -1.44 -16.84
C PRO A 139 -5.05 -0.21 -15.94
N VAL A 140 -5.26 -0.45 -14.65
CA VAL A 140 -5.18 0.57 -13.59
C VAL A 140 -3.73 0.74 -13.15
N TYR A 141 -3.01 -0.38 -13.05
CA TYR A 141 -1.59 -0.48 -12.76
C TYR A 141 -0.86 -1.11 -13.93
N ASP A 142 0.46 -0.88 -14.02
CA ASP A 142 1.32 -1.59 -14.96
C ASP A 142 1.24 -3.11 -14.73
N PRO A 143 0.83 -3.92 -15.74
CA PRO A 143 0.64 -5.35 -15.55
C PRO A 143 1.89 -6.11 -15.14
N ALA A 144 3.06 -5.77 -15.68
CA ALA A 144 4.30 -6.49 -15.40
C ALA A 144 4.79 -6.22 -13.97
N LEU A 145 4.70 -4.96 -13.55
CA LEU A 145 5.08 -4.56 -12.19
C LEU A 145 4.11 -5.10 -11.14
N LEU A 146 2.81 -5.12 -11.45
CA LEU A 146 1.79 -5.68 -10.57
C LEU A 146 1.93 -7.20 -10.41
N ASP A 147 2.16 -7.93 -11.51
CA ASP A 147 2.39 -9.38 -11.50
C ASP A 147 3.59 -9.72 -10.60
N GLN A 148 4.71 -9.03 -10.78
CA GLN A 148 5.90 -9.22 -9.97
C GLN A 148 5.62 -8.94 -8.48
N ALA A 149 4.94 -7.84 -8.19
CA ALA A 149 4.61 -7.43 -6.83
C ALA A 149 3.72 -8.45 -6.10
N MET A 150 2.67 -8.94 -6.78
CA MET A 150 1.76 -9.94 -6.24
C MET A 150 2.46 -11.28 -6.00
N PHE A 151 3.36 -11.69 -6.91
CA PHE A 151 4.17 -12.89 -6.72
C PHE A 151 5.05 -12.79 -5.46
N GLU A 152 5.74 -11.66 -5.27
CA GLU A 152 6.55 -11.43 -4.07
C GLU A 152 5.68 -11.42 -2.80
N ALA A 153 4.54 -10.73 -2.84
CA ALA A 153 3.63 -10.65 -1.69
C ALA A 153 3.07 -12.02 -1.27
N LEU A 154 2.65 -12.86 -2.22
CA LEU A 154 2.15 -14.21 -1.97
C LEU A 154 3.23 -15.15 -1.41
N ARG A 155 4.46 -15.04 -1.94
CA ARG A 155 5.60 -15.83 -1.46
C ARG A 155 5.90 -15.53 0.01
N ASP A 156 5.75 -14.28 0.42
CA ASP A 156 6.05 -13.82 1.77
C ASP A 156 4.93 -14.17 2.79
N VAL A 157 3.75 -14.63 2.33
CA VAL A 157 2.67 -15.14 3.20
C VAL A 157 3.05 -16.50 3.79
N LYS A 158 3.18 -16.53 5.12
CA LYS A 158 3.50 -17.73 5.89
C LYS A 158 2.26 -18.57 6.15
N THR A 159 2.38 -19.88 5.94
CA THR A 159 1.32 -20.81 6.31
C THR A 159 1.37 -21.09 7.80
N ILE A 160 0.24 -20.87 8.48
CA ILE A 160 0.06 -21.21 9.90
C ILE A 160 -0.83 -22.44 10.06
N ALA A 161 -0.72 -23.13 11.20
CA ALA A 161 -1.65 -24.19 11.55
C ALA A 161 -3.05 -23.58 11.72
N GLY A 162 -4.03 -24.20 11.05
CA GLY A 162 -5.45 -23.82 11.11
C GLY A 162 -6.27 -24.91 11.77
#